data_AF-A0A661ZML3-F1
#
_entry.id   AF-A0A661ZML3-F1
#
_cell.length_a   1.000
_cell.length_b   1.000
_cell.length_c   1.000
_cell.angle_alpha   90.00
_cell.angle_beta   90.00
_cell.angle_gamma   90.00
#
_symmetry.space_group_name_H-M   'P 1'
#
loop_
_entity.id
_entity.type
_entity.pdbx_description
1 polymer ?
#
loop_
_entity_poly.entity_id
_entity_poly.type
_entity_poly.pdbx_seq_one_letter_code
_entity_poly.pdbx_strand_id
1 'polypeptide(L)' 'MSKKIDDFRDYRNKMNEKILSNNNKVIKRIFNLDTNTYIDGALSSKTKEMLGLVSSMVLRCDDCIKYHLEK' A
#
# COMPACT_ATOMS: atom_id res chain seq x y z
N MET A 1 16.91 10.70 -8.29
CA MET A 1 16.17 9.79 -7.37
C MET A 1 14.79 10.33 -7.04
N SER A 2 14.65 11.62 -6.65
CA SER A 2 13.35 12.27 -6.35
C SER A 2 12.26 12.00 -7.39
N LYS A 3 12.51 12.31 -8.67
CA LYS A 3 11.50 12.19 -9.73
C LYS A 3 10.82 10.81 -9.81
N LYS A 4 11.56 9.72 -9.60
CA LYS A 4 11.00 8.35 -9.64
C LYS A 4 10.04 8.06 -8.47
N ILE A 5 10.30 8.65 -7.30
CA ILE A 5 9.46 8.55 -6.12
C ILE A 5 8.20 9.40 -6.32
N ASP A 6 8.39 10.62 -6.83
CA ASP A 6 7.28 11.54 -7.13
C ASP A 6 6.33 10.94 -8.17
N ASP A 7 6.87 10.40 -9.27
CA ASP A 7 6.09 9.71 -10.32
C ASP A 7 5.29 8.51 -9.76
N PHE A 8 5.87 7.75 -8.82
CA PHE A 8 5.20 6.64 -8.15
C PHE A 8 4.03 7.11 -7.28
N ARG A 9 4.25 8.14 -6.45
CA ARG A 9 3.23 8.73 -5.58
C ARG A 9 2.08 9.30 -6.39
N ASP A 10 2.39 10.04 -7.43
CA ASP A 10 1.39 10.65 -8.32
C ASP A 10 0.54 9.58 -9.02
N TYR A 11 1.19 8.55 -9.56
CA TYR A 11 0.49 7.44 -10.20
C TYR A 11 -0.44 6.71 -9.21
N ARG A 12 0.06 6.39 -8.01
CA ARG A 12 -0.73 5.70 -6.99
C ARG A 12 -1.92 6.54 -6.53
N ASN A 13 -1.73 7.84 -6.32
CA ASN A 13 -2.81 8.76 -5.94
C ASN A 13 -3.89 8.82 -7.02
N LYS A 14 -3.50 9.04 -8.28
CA LYS A 14 -4.42 9.05 -9.42
C LYS A 14 -5.23 7.76 -9.54
N MET A 15 -4.58 6.60 -9.36
CA MET A 15 -5.26 5.31 -9.46
C MET A 15 -6.19 5.05 -8.27
N ASN A 16 -5.78 5.42 -7.05
CA ASN A 16 -6.65 5.32 -5.88
C ASN A 16 -7.90 6.19 -6.03
N GLU A 17 -7.77 7.43 -6.52
CA GLU A 17 -8.91 8.29 -6.83
C GLU A 17 -9.87 7.63 -7.83
N LYS A 18 -9.33 7.08 -8.93
CA LYS A 18 -10.12 6.39 -9.94
C LYS A 18 -10.82 5.14 -9.41
N ILE A 19 -10.17 4.37 -8.53
CA ILE A 19 -10.74 3.15 -7.95
C ILE A 19 -11.84 3.51 -6.95
N LEU A 20 -11.60 4.49 -6.07
CA LEU A 20 -12.51 4.87 -5.01
C LEU A 20 -13.70 5.70 -5.50
N SER A 21 -13.57 6.42 -6.63
CA SER A 21 -14.66 7.17 -7.26
C SER A 21 -15.79 6.29 -7.79
N ASN A 22 -15.51 5.02 -8.11
CA ASN A 22 -16.54 4.04 -8.51
C ASN A 22 -17.52 3.68 -7.37
N ASN A 23 -17.34 4.22 -6.17
CA ASN A 23 -18.22 4.08 -5.00
C ASN A 23 -18.62 2.64 -4.66
N ASN A 24 -17.76 1.67 -4.96
CA ASN A 24 -18.04 0.26 -4.69
C ASN A 24 -17.76 -0.08 -3.21
N LYS A 25 -18.78 -0.58 -2.50
CA LYS A 25 -18.71 -0.92 -1.07
C LYS A 25 -17.67 -2.00 -0.75
N VAL A 26 -17.51 -3.00 -1.61
CA VAL A 26 -16.56 -4.10 -1.41
C VAL A 26 -15.13 -3.59 -1.55
N ILE A 27 -14.85 -2.82 -2.61
CA ILE A 27 -13.54 -2.21 -2.83
C ILE A 27 -13.14 -1.33 -1.64
N LYS A 28 -14.05 -0.47 -1.16
CA LYS A 28 -13.80 0.38 0.02
C LYS A 28 -13.46 -0.42 1.27
N ARG A 29 -14.11 -1.58 1.48
CA ARG A 29 -13.83 -2.45 2.62
C ARG A 29 -12.45 -3.11 2.53
N ILE A 30 -12.05 -3.55 1.34
CA ILE A 30 -10.72 -4.15 1.12
C ILE A 30 -9.62 -3.10 1.36
N PHE A 31 -9.77 -1.89 0.83
CA PHE A 31 -8.80 -0.79 1.03
C PHE A 31 -8.68 -0.39 2.51
N ASN A 32 -9.81 -0.37 3.23
CA ASN A 32 -9.83 -0.10 4.66
C ASN A 32 -9.12 -1.22 5.45
N LEU A 33 -9.41 -2.49 5.11
CA LEU A 33 -8.73 -3.63 5.71
C LEU A 33 -7.21 -3.59 5.47
N ASP A 34 -6.78 -3.33 4.23
CA ASP A 34 -5.36 -3.21 3.87
C ASP A 34 -4.68 -2.12 4.72
N THR A 35 -5.28 -0.92 4.79
CA THR A 35 -4.76 0.18 5.62
C THR A 35 -4.64 -0.21 7.10
N ASN A 36 -5.69 -0.82 7.65
CA ASN A 36 -5.71 -1.18 9.08
C ASN A 36 -4.79 -2.36 9.41
N THR A 37 -4.45 -3.19 8.42
CA THR A 37 -3.59 -4.36 8.65
C THR A 37 -2.26 -3.95 9.25
N TYR A 38 -1.71 -2.81 8.83
CA TYR A 38 -0.38 -2.33 9.23
C TYR A 38 -0.35 -1.43 10.47
N ILE A 39 -1.50 -1.13 11.09
CA ILE A 39 -1.57 -0.37 12.36
C ILE A 39 -1.08 -1.23 13.54
N ASP A 40 -0.55 -0.60 14.59
CA ASP A 40 -0.14 -1.27 15.84
C ASP A 40 -1.24 -2.18 16.41
N GLY A 41 -0.82 -3.32 16.96
CA GLY A 41 -1.70 -4.28 17.63
C GLY A 41 -0.87 -5.36 18.31
N ALA A 42 -1.18 -6.63 18.06
CA ALA A 42 -0.36 -7.76 18.55
C ALA A 42 1.10 -7.70 18.08
N LEU A 43 1.36 -7.04 16.94
CA LEU A 43 2.69 -6.71 16.43
C LEU A 43 2.75 -5.20 16.18
N SER A 44 3.94 -4.62 16.29
CA SER A 44 4.18 -3.22 15.95
C SER A 44 4.06 -2.99 14.44
N SER A 45 3.70 -1.77 14.06
CA SER A 45 3.54 -1.33 12.67
C SER A 45 4.81 -1.62 11.87
N LYS A 46 6.00 -1.33 12.44
CA LYS A 46 7.29 -1.62 11.82
C LYS A 46 7.47 -3.10 11.47
N THR A 47 7.10 -4.02 12.38
CA THR A 47 7.18 -5.46 12.10
C THR A 47 6.19 -5.84 11.01
N LYS A 48 4.98 -5.28 11.01
CA LYS A 48 3.98 -5.57 9.99
C LYS A 48 4.37 -5.05 8.62
N GLU A 49 4.92 -3.85 8.52
CA GLU A 49 5.44 -3.28 7.27
C GLU A 49 6.59 -4.12 6.70
N MET A 50 7.47 -4.66 7.57
CA MET A 50 8.49 -5.63 7.17
C MET A 50 7.88 -6.93 6.61
N LEU A 51 6.81 -7.46 7.23
CA LEU A 51 6.08 -8.62 6.72
C LEU A 51 5.40 -8.32 5.38
N GLY A 52 4.84 -7.12 5.22
CA GLY A 52 4.30 -6.62 3.95
C GLY A 52 5.36 -6.56 2.86
N LEU A 53 6.55 -6.06 3.18
CA LEU A 53 7.71 -6.04 2.28
C LEU A 53 8.12 -7.44 1.85
N VAL A 54 8.31 -8.37 2.79
CA VAL A 54 8.67 -9.77 2.48
C VAL A 54 7.62 -10.43 1.59
N SER A 55 6.34 -10.26 1.91
CA SER A 55 5.22 -10.80 1.13
C SER A 55 5.19 -10.21 -0.28
N SER A 56 5.46 -8.91 -0.42
CA SER A 56 5.52 -8.22 -1.71
C SER A 56 6.68 -8.68 -2.59
N MET A 57 7.84 -8.97 -1.99
CA MET A 57 9.01 -9.50 -2.70
C MET A 57 8.76 -10.89 -3.27
N VAL A 58 8.14 -11.80 -2.50
CA VAL A 58 7.82 -13.16 -3.00
C VAL A 58 6.73 -13.16 -4.06
N LEU A 59 5.81 -12.19 -4.01
CA LEU A 59 4.79 -11.98 -5.04
C LEU A 59 5.30 -11.19 -6.25
N ARG A 60 6.53 -10.65 -6.21
CA ARG A 60 7.13 -9.83 -7.27
C ARG A 60 6.27 -8.61 -7.63
N CYS A 61 5.72 -7.94 -6.62
CA CYS A 61 4.94 -6.71 -6.81
C CYS A 61 5.81 -5.47 -6.57
N ASP A 62 6.37 -4.88 -7.63
CA ASP A 62 7.28 -3.73 -7.52
C ASP A 62 6.68 -2.53 -6.80
N ASP A 63 5.42 -2.19 -7.08
CA ASP A 63 4.75 -1.05 -6.45
C ASP A 63 4.39 -1.32 -4.98
N CYS A 64 4.12 -2.57 -4.61
CA CYS A 64 3.95 -2.99 -3.23
C CYS A 64 5.28 -2.91 -2.47
N ILE A 65 6.39 -3.34 -3.10
CA ILE A 65 7.74 -3.24 -2.53
C ILE A 65 8.09 -1.78 -2.27
N LYS A 66 7.91 -0.89 -3.25
CA LYS A 66 8.15 0.56 -3.09
C LYS A 66 7.29 1.14 -1.97
N TYR A 67 6.02 0.75 -1.90
CA TYR A 67 5.11 1.19 -0.84
C TYR A 67 5.65 0.86 0.55
N HIS A 68 6.01 -0.40 0.81
CA HIS A 68 6.51 -0.82 2.12
C HIS A 68 7.91 -0.28 2.44
N LEU A 69 8.70 0.12 1.44
CA LEU A 69 9.98 0.81 1.65
C LEU A 69 9.84 2.29 2.04
N GLU A 70 8.71 2.93 1.73
CA GLU A 70 8.41 4.32 2.11
C GLU A 70 7.75 4.46 3.49
N LYS A 71 7.42 3.36 4.17
CA LYS A 71 6.67 3.32 5.43
C LYS A 71 7.53 3.27 6.69
#